data_AF-A0A2E4LPI5-F1
#
_entry.id   AF-A0A2E4LPI5-F1
#
_cell.length_a   1.000
_cell.length_b   1.000
_cell.length_c   1.000
_cell.angle_alpha   90.00
_cell.angle_beta   90.00
_cell.angle_gamma   90.00
#
_symmetry.space_group_name_H-M   'P 1'
#
loop_
_entity.id
_entity.type
_entity.pdbx_description
1 polymer ?
#
loop_
_entity_poly.entity_id
_entity_poly.type
_entity_poly.pdbx_seq_one_letter_code
_entity_poly.pdbx_strand_id
1 'polypeptide(L)'
;MNCSGARENRNILTMRIFTSILNNGQNNKRGFSVLELLISVALLGLVMSLLYGAFFQISNSSLQVNATLETRQELRLLMKMVLDDLQSIKYLKHFADSSQSTIQQRETGLIAERKLGPENPDTGELEEVTSIYFHTVIKTRFYPDEKERDPELHEVGYSLEENQDTKTWEFVRREDFYLDGNIREGGKSYILSEAVTKFDLELLESETALAGGGFKEEWTTEWNSDEKNCIGTGEPFCLPRAIKLSMTLSGKDKQSVADSQVINLCVPPCNPEIFK
;
A
#
# COMPACT_ATOMS: atom_id res chain seq x y z
N MET A 1 -8.17 -91.79 1.50
CA MET A 1 -9.06 -92.13 2.63
C MET A 1 -10.45 -92.37 2.09
N ASN A 2 -10.97 -93.57 2.33
CA ASN A 2 -12.31 -94.03 1.97
C ASN A 2 -13.42 -93.26 2.71
N CYS A 3 -14.58 -93.14 2.06
CA CYS A 3 -15.88 -93.72 2.48
C CYS A 3 -17.00 -93.00 1.70
N SER A 4 -17.73 -93.66 0.79
CA SER A 4 -18.92 -94.52 1.05
C SER A 4 -20.11 -93.68 1.56
N GLY A 5 -21.34 -93.75 1.07
CA GLY A 5 -22.09 -94.62 0.15
C GLY A 5 -23.46 -93.95 -0.05
N ALA A 6 -24.09 -94.06 -1.22
CA ALA A 6 -25.12 -95.06 -1.57
C ALA A 6 -26.55 -94.77 -1.06
N ARG A 7 -27.50 -94.91 -2.01
CA ARG A 7 -28.98 -95.02 -1.90
C ARG A 7 -29.75 -93.70 -1.65
N GLU A 8 -30.96 -93.47 -2.15
CA GLU A 8 -31.99 -94.39 -2.65
C GLU A 8 -32.93 -93.72 -3.67
N ASN A 9 -33.57 -94.63 -4.40
CA ASN A 9 -34.52 -94.55 -5.48
C ASN A 9 -35.94 -94.11 -5.03
N ARG A 10 -36.70 -93.42 -5.90
CA ARG A 10 -38.15 -93.59 -6.23
C ARG A 10 -39.04 -92.32 -6.22
N ASN A 11 -39.51 -92.02 -7.44
CA ASN A 11 -40.92 -91.96 -7.87
C ASN A 11 -41.92 -90.89 -7.38
N ILE A 12 -42.68 -90.44 -8.39
CA ILE A 12 -44.10 -90.03 -8.41
C ILE A 12 -44.44 -88.54 -8.24
N LEU A 13 -44.65 -87.89 -9.40
CA LEU A 13 -45.93 -87.37 -9.90
C LEU A 13 -46.86 -86.61 -8.92
N THR A 14 -47.14 -85.34 -9.27
CA THR A 14 -48.43 -84.58 -9.24
C THR A 14 -48.15 -83.12 -8.85
N MET A 15 -48.30 -82.13 -9.74
CA MET A 15 -49.52 -81.52 -10.31
C MET A 15 -49.90 -80.21 -9.59
N ARG A 16 -49.89 -79.12 -10.38
CA ARG A 16 -50.52 -77.79 -10.19
C ARG A 16 -49.88 -76.92 -9.09
N ILE A 17 -49.64 -75.62 -9.29
CA ILE A 17 -50.58 -74.60 -9.78
C ILE A 17 -49.81 -73.52 -10.58
N PHE A 18 -50.40 -73.14 -11.71
CA PHE A 18 -50.07 -71.94 -12.48
C PHE A 18 -50.30 -70.66 -11.65
N THR A 19 -49.28 -69.82 -11.53
CA THR A 19 -49.44 -68.36 -11.52
C THR A 19 -48.33 -67.75 -12.37
N SER A 20 -48.50 -67.81 -13.69
CA SER A 20 -47.79 -66.91 -14.59
C SER A 20 -48.31 -65.49 -14.34
N ILE A 21 -47.57 -64.68 -13.59
CA ILE A 21 -47.70 -63.22 -13.67
C ILE A 21 -47.18 -62.85 -15.06
N LEU A 22 -48.11 -62.69 -16.00
CA LEU A 22 -47.85 -62.01 -17.26
C LEU A 22 -47.48 -60.58 -16.90
N ASN A 23 -46.17 -60.34 -16.80
CA ASN A 23 -45.64 -59.00 -16.78
C ASN A 23 -45.86 -58.43 -18.19
N ASN A 24 -47.02 -57.82 -18.40
CA ASN A 24 -47.36 -57.14 -19.64
C ASN A 24 -46.52 -55.87 -19.70
N GLY A 25 -45.25 -56.03 -20.07
CA GLY A 25 -44.38 -54.95 -20.50
C GLY A 25 -44.91 -54.40 -21.82
N GLN A 26 -45.99 -53.63 -21.75
CA GLN A 26 -46.35 -52.70 -22.81
C GLN A 26 -45.18 -51.71 -22.92
N ASN A 27 -44.33 -51.94 -23.90
CA ASN A 27 -43.39 -50.96 -24.41
C ASN A 27 -44.19 -49.81 -25.02
N ASN A 28 -44.73 -48.94 -24.18
CA ASN A 28 -45.25 -47.65 -24.57
C ASN A 28 -44.04 -46.78 -24.92
N LYS A 29 -43.54 -46.89 -26.15
CA LYS A 29 -42.65 -45.89 -26.73
C LYS A 29 -43.49 -44.63 -27.01
N ARG A 30 -43.86 -43.92 -25.94
CA ARG A 30 -44.40 -42.56 -26.04
C ARG A 30 -43.24 -41.65 -26.42
N GLY A 31 -43.30 -41.08 -27.63
CA GLY A 31 -42.40 -40.00 -28.01
C GLY A 31 -42.65 -38.76 -27.15
N PHE A 32 -41.65 -37.88 -27.05
CA PHE A 32 -41.79 -36.60 -26.35
C PHE A 32 -42.89 -35.76 -27.00
N SER A 33 -43.74 -35.18 -26.16
CA SER A 33 -44.65 -34.12 -26.61
C SER A 33 -43.84 -32.87 -26.96
N VAL A 34 -44.23 -32.15 -28.02
CA VAL A 34 -43.64 -30.86 -28.38
C VAL A 34 -43.68 -29.87 -27.20
N LEU A 35 -44.73 -29.95 -26.37
CA LEU A 35 -44.87 -29.14 -25.16
C LEU A 35 -43.77 -29.44 -24.13
N GLU A 36 -43.43 -30.71 -23.95
CA GLU A 36 -42.43 -31.17 -22.97
C GLU A 36 -41.01 -30.78 -23.40
N LEU A 37 -40.75 -30.83 -24.71
CA LEU A 37 -39.52 -30.30 -25.32
C LEU A 37 -39.40 -28.79 -25.08
N LEU A 38 -40.47 -28.03 -25.32
CA LEU A 38 -40.52 -26.58 -25.11
C LEU A 38 -40.28 -26.19 -23.66
N ILE A 39 -40.92 -26.88 -22.71
CA ILE A 39 -40.73 -26.66 -21.27
C ILE A 39 -39.29 -26.97 -20.88
N SER A 40 -38.72 -28.07 -21.40
CA SER A 40 -37.33 -28.46 -21.09
C SER A 40 -36.32 -27.42 -21.60
N VAL A 41 -36.49 -26.90 -22.82
CA VAL A 41 -35.63 -25.85 -23.38
C VAL A 41 -35.79 -24.53 -22.62
N ALA A 42 -37.02 -24.17 -22.23
CA ALA A 42 -37.28 -22.97 -21.43
C ALA A 42 -36.61 -23.05 -20.04
N LEU A 43 -36.73 -24.19 -19.36
CA LEU A 43 -36.07 -24.43 -18.07
C LEU A 43 -34.55 -24.40 -18.21
N LEU A 44 -34.00 -25.00 -19.27
CA LEU A 44 -32.56 -24.96 -19.55
C LEU A 44 -32.08 -23.51 -19.78
N GLY A 45 -32.82 -22.72 -20.55
CA GLY A 45 -32.50 -21.31 -20.78
C GLY A 45 -32.51 -20.48 -19.50
N LEU A 46 -33.49 -20.73 -18.62
CA LEU A 46 -33.57 -20.08 -17.31
C LEU A 46 -32.36 -20.43 -16.43
N VAL A 47 -32.02 -21.72 -16.34
CA VAL A 47 -30.85 -22.19 -15.57
C VAL A 47 -29.56 -21.58 -16.13
N MET A 48 -29.38 -21.57 -17.45
CA MET A 48 -28.19 -20.97 -18.08
C MET A 48 -28.11 -19.45 -17.83
N SER A 49 -29.24 -18.75 -17.86
CA SER A 49 -29.28 -17.31 -17.54
C SER A 49 -28.87 -17.04 -16.09
N LEU A 50 -29.32 -17.86 -15.14
CA LEU A 50 -28.94 -17.73 -13.72
C LEU A 50 -27.44 -18.01 -13.53
N LEU A 51 -26.93 -19.08 -14.15
CA LEU A 51 -25.51 -19.43 -14.08
C LEU A 51 -24.63 -18.34 -14.68
N TYR A 52 -25.00 -17.81 -15.85
CA TYR A 52 -24.25 -16.74 -16.49
C TYR A 52 -24.30 -15.43 -15.69
N GLY A 53 -25.47 -15.09 -15.14
CA GLY A 53 -25.63 -13.92 -14.27
C GLY A 53 -24.76 -14.00 -13.01
N ALA A 54 -24.77 -15.15 -12.33
CA ALA A 54 -23.93 -15.39 -11.16
C ALA A 54 -22.43 -15.34 -11.49
N PHE A 55 -22.01 -15.94 -12.61
CA PHE A 55 -20.62 -15.90 -13.05
C PHE A 55 -20.14 -14.47 -13.32
N PHE A 56 -20.95 -13.66 -14.02
CA PHE A 56 -20.58 -12.28 -14.33
C PHE A 56 -20.50 -11.41 -13.07
N GLN A 57 -21.40 -11.62 -12.11
CA GLN A 57 -21.37 -10.93 -10.82
C GLN A 57 -20.10 -11.25 -10.02
N ILE A 58 -19.71 -12.53 -9.96
CA ILE A 58 -18.49 -12.97 -9.27
C ILE A 58 -17.25 -12.42 -9.97
N SER A 59 -17.21 -12.50 -11.31
CA SER A 59 -16.08 -12.02 -12.09
C SER A 59 -15.84 -10.53 -11.89
N ASN A 60 -16.88 -9.69 -12.01
CA ASN A 60 -16.73 -8.24 -11.84
C ASN A 60 -16.34 -7.86 -10.42
N SER A 61 -16.94 -8.51 -9.41
CA SER A 61 -16.57 -8.29 -8.01
C SER A 61 -15.12 -8.65 -7.76
N SER A 62 -14.63 -9.77 -8.32
CA SER A 62 -13.24 -10.18 -8.18
C SER A 62 -12.27 -9.19 -8.83
N LEU A 63 -12.61 -8.66 -10.00
CA LEU A 63 -11.77 -7.67 -10.70
C LEU A 63 -11.67 -6.36 -9.91
N GLN A 64 -12.78 -5.88 -9.35
CA GLN A 64 -12.80 -4.69 -8.50
C GLN A 64 -11.95 -4.89 -7.23
N VAL A 65 -12.15 -6.01 -6.54
CA VAL A 65 -11.37 -6.32 -5.32
C VAL A 65 -9.88 -6.39 -5.64
N ASN A 66 -9.48 -7.02 -6.75
CA ASN A 66 -8.08 -7.11 -7.15
C ASN A 66 -7.49 -5.71 -7.41
N ALA A 67 -8.19 -4.83 -8.14
CA ALA A 67 -7.72 -3.47 -8.41
C ALA A 67 -7.54 -2.64 -7.12
N THR A 68 -8.47 -2.78 -6.16
CA THR A 68 -8.33 -2.12 -4.85
C THR A 68 -7.16 -2.69 -4.03
N LEU A 69 -6.92 -4.01 -4.10
CA LEU A 69 -5.80 -4.66 -3.43
C LEU A 69 -4.46 -4.22 -4.01
N GLU A 70 -4.34 -4.12 -5.34
CA GLU A 70 -3.15 -3.61 -6.03
C GLU A 70 -2.83 -2.18 -5.56
N THR A 71 -3.83 -1.28 -5.58
CA THR A 71 -3.67 0.12 -5.14
C THR A 71 -3.24 0.21 -3.66
N ARG A 72 -3.82 -0.63 -2.79
CA ARG A 72 -3.42 -0.71 -1.37
C ARG A 72 -2.00 -1.24 -1.18
N GLN A 73 -1.57 -2.19 -2.00
CA GLN A 73 -0.21 -2.73 -1.95
C GLN A 73 0.80 -1.67 -2.38
N GLU A 74 0.52 -0.93 -3.45
CA GLU A 74 1.34 0.19 -3.90
C GLU A 74 1.47 1.26 -2.81
N LEU A 75 0.35 1.73 -2.24
CA LEU A 75 0.37 2.69 -1.13
C LEU A 75 1.23 2.22 0.04
N ARG A 76 1.11 0.95 0.44
CA ARG A 76 1.92 0.38 1.54
C ARG A 76 3.41 0.36 1.22
N LEU A 77 3.78 0.06 -0.03
CA LEU A 77 5.18 0.04 -0.46
C LEU A 77 5.77 1.46 -0.47
N LEU A 78 5.02 2.44 -0.98
CA LEU A 78 5.43 3.85 -0.99
C LEU A 78 5.55 4.40 0.43
N MET A 79 4.52 4.19 1.28
CA MET A 79 4.56 4.55 2.69
C MET A 79 5.77 3.91 3.39
N LYS A 80 5.99 2.62 3.20
CA LYS A 80 7.14 1.91 3.79
C LYS A 80 8.46 2.53 3.35
N MET A 81 8.62 2.88 2.06
CA MET A 81 9.85 3.48 1.55
C MET A 81 10.15 4.81 2.23
N VAL A 82 9.16 5.70 2.31
CA VAL A 82 9.31 7.00 2.98
C VAL A 82 9.59 6.82 4.46
N LEU A 83 8.81 5.97 5.15
CA LEU A 83 8.97 5.71 6.59
C LEU A 83 10.34 5.11 6.93
N ASP A 84 10.81 4.14 6.15
CA ASP A 84 12.12 3.52 6.36
C ASP A 84 13.24 4.58 6.24
N ASP A 85 13.14 5.51 5.28
CA ASP A 85 14.13 6.59 5.09
C ASP A 85 14.04 7.65 6.20
N LEU A 86 12.82 8.01 6.64
CA LEU A 86 12.60 8.97 7.72
C LEU A 86 13.06 8.42 9.08
N GLN A 87 12.92 7.11 9.32
CA GLN A 87 13.37 6.48 10.57
C GLN A 87 14.89 6.55 10.77
N SER A 88 15.65 6.69 9.68
CA SER A 88 17.11 6.79 9.71
C SER A 88 17.64 8.22 9.53
N ILE A 89 16.79 9.24 9.73
CA ILE A 89 17.20 10.64 9.69
C ILE A 89 18.41 10.89 10.59
N LYS A 90 19.35 11.68 10.08
CA LYS A 90 20.47 12.21 10.86
C LYS A 90 20.49 13.72 10.83
N TYR A 91 20.85 14.27 11.98
CA TYR A 91 21.19 15.67 12.12
C TYR A 91 22.71 15.80 12.17
N LEU A 92 23.29 16.56 11.23
CA LEU A 92 24.74 16.75 11.15
C LEU A 92 25.11 18.06 11.82
N LYS A 93 25.50 17.96 13.09
CA LYS A 93 25.90 19.09 13.93
C LYS A 93 27.20 19.73 13.40
N HIS A 94 27.28 21.06 13.40
CA HIS A 94 28.44 21.84 12.93
C HIS A 94 28.80 21.65 11.45
N PHE A 95 27.91 21.03 10.66
CA PHE A 95 28.09 20.96 9.22
C PHE A 95 28.00 22.36 8.58
N ALA A 96 27.07 23.19 9.09
CA ALA A 96 26.89 24.59 8.71
C ALA A 96 28.05 25.50 9.17
N ASP A 97 28.73 25.17 10.27
CA ASP A 97 29.84 25.96 10.85
C ASP A 97 31.17 25.81 10.07
N SER A 98 31.28 24.81 9.18
CA SER A 98 32.55 24.45 8.53
C SER A 98 33.03 25.41 7.43
N SER A 99 32.29 26.48 7.11
CA SER A 99 32.70 27.45 6.08
C SER A 99 33.24 28.75 6.70
N GLN A 100 34.51 29.06 6.42
CA GLN A 100 35.13 30.38 6.67
C GLN A 100 34.59 31.48 5.75
N SER A 101 33.52 31.23 4.97
CA SER A 101 33.02 32.09 3.91
C SER A 101 31.64 32.64 4.24
N THR A 102 31.53 33.96 4.28
CA THR A 102 30.39 34.77 4.74
C THR A 102 29.14 34.71 3.85
N ILE A 103 29.01 33.78 2.90
CA ILE A 103 28.08 33.94 1.75
C ILE A 103 27.11 32.77 1.52
N GLN A 104 27.37 31.53 1.99
CA GLN A 104 26.40 30.43 1.83
C GLN A 104 26.33 29.60 3.11
N GLN A 105 25.21 29.73 3.81
CA GLN A 105 24.88 28.92 4.97
C GLN A 105 24.53 27.52 4.47
N ARG A 106 25.25 26.49 4.93
CA ARG A 106 24.96 25.11 4.53
C ARG A 106 23.72 24.62 5.26
N GLU A 107 22.86 23.93 4.53
CA GLU A 107 21.62 23.37 5.05
C GLU A 107 21.89 21.98 5.65
N THR A 108 21.30 21.68 6.82
CA THR A 108 21.52 20.42 7.52
C THR A 108 20.24 19.93 8.20
N GLY A 109 20.17 18.64 8.50
CA GLY A 109 19.06 18.02 9.20
C GLY A 109 17.89 17.73 8.27
N LEU A 110 16.72 18.26 8.62
CA LEU A 110 15.45 18.10 7.91
C LEU A 110 14.85 19.47 7.56
N ILE A 111 14.36 19.57 6.32
CA ILE A 111 13.62 20.71 5.82
C ILE A 111 12.31 20.19 5.23
N ALA A 112 11.19 20.71 5.72
CA ALA A 112 9.86 20.46 5.18
C ALA A 112 9.22 21.79 4.78
N GLU A 113 8.73 21.87 3.55
CA GLU A 113 8.16 23.08 2.96
C GLU A 113 6.88 22.76 2.19
N ARG A 114 5.97 23.74 2.11
CA ARG A 114 4.76 23.64 1.31
C ARG A 114 5.00 24.26 -0.06
N LYS A 115 4.59 23.54 -1.12
CA LYS A 115 4.62 24.03 -2.50
C LYS A 115 3.21 24.07 -3.05
N LEU A 116 2.92 25.13 -3.79
CA LEU A 116 1.67 25.23 -4.54
C LEU A 116 1.77 24.35 -5.79
N GLY A 117 0.77 23.51 -5.96
CA GLY A 117 0.57 22.63 -7.08
C GLY A 117 -0.32 23.20 -8.17
N PRO A 118 -0.67 22.37 -9.18
CA PRO A 118 -1.63 22.75 -10.17
C PRO A 118 -3.02 22.92 -9.53
N GLU A 119 -3.88 23.63 -10.24
CA GLU A 119 -5.28 23.77 -9.89
C GLU A 119 -5.99 22.41 -9.96
N ASN A 120 -6.67 22.02 -8.89
CA ASN A 120 -7.47 20.81 -8.89
C ASN A 120 -8.63 20.98 -9.90
N PRO A 121 -8.76 20.10 -10.91
CA PRO A 121 -9.77 20.24 -11.95
C PRO A 121 -11.22 20.12 -11.45
N ASP A 122 -11.45 19.49 -10.30
CA ASP A 122 -12.77 19.30 -9.70
C ASP A 122 -13.17 20.47 -8.79
N THR A 123 -12.22 21.07 -8.06
CA THR A 123 -12.50 22.14 -7.07
C THR A 123 -12.12 23.55 -7.53
N GLY A 124 -11.20 23.68 -8.49
CA GLY A 124 -10.66 24.98 -8.93
C GLY A 124 -9.74 25.64 -7.91
N GLU A 125 -9.30 24.92 -6.88
CA GLU A 125 -8.38 25.41 -5.86
C GLU A 125 -6.95 24.92 -6.13
N LEU A 126 -5.95 25.75 -5.83
CA LEU A 126 -4.55 25.33 -5.88
C LEU A 126 -4.28 24.35 -4.74
N GLU A 127 -3.77 23.18 -5.07
CA GLU A 127 -3.42 22.18 -4.06
C GLU A 127 -2.03 22.47 -3.48
N GLU A 128 -1.93 22.64 -2.17
CA GLU A 128 -0.63 22.73 -1.50
C GLU A 128 -0.11 21.33 -1.15
N VAL A 129 1.05 20.98 -1.71
CA VAL A 129 1.74 19.71 -1.45
C VAL A 129 2.94 19.91 -0.54
N THR A 130 3.34 18.85 0.16
CA THR A 130 4.55 18.87 0.99
C THR A 130 5.77 18.46 0.17
N SER A 131 6.89 19.16 0.35
CA SER A 131 8.23 18.69 -0.04
C SER A 131 9.07 18.53 1.20
N ILE A 132 9.84 17.44 1.27
CA ILE A 132 10.74 17.18 2.40
C ILE A 132 12.13 16.80 1.90
N TYR A 133 13.15 17.32 2.58
CA TYR A 133 14.57 17.11 2.30
C TYR A 133 15.31 16.82 3.59
N PHE A 134 16.13 15.76 3.62
CA PHE A 134 16.82 15.36 4.84
C PHE A 134 18.04 14.49 4.59
N HIS A 135 18.93 14.46 5.59
CA HIS A 135 20.05 13.54 5.65
C HIS A 135 19.60 12.22 6.25
N THR A 136 19.97 11.09 5.64
CA THR A 136 19.57 9.77 6.14
C THR A 136 20.65 8.71 5.94
N VAL A 137 20.75 7.79 6.90
CA VAL A 137 21.69 6.67 6.85
C VAL A 137 21.01 5.48 6.19
N ILE A 138 21.22 5.34 4.89
CA ILE A 138 20.65 4.28 4.07
C ILE A 138 21.71 3.71 3.13
N LYS A 139 21.53 2.46 2.74
CA LYS A 139 22.25 1.92 1.59
C LYS A 139 21.58 2.43 0.33
N THR A 140 22.37 2.75 -0.69
CA THR A 140 21.85 3.16 -1.97
C THR A 140 20.90 2.11 -2.53
N ARG A 141 19.71 2.57 -2.92
CA ARG A 141 18.72 1.75 -3.61
C ARG A 141 18.71 2.00 -5.11
N PHE A 142 19.15 3.20 -5.51
CA PHE A 142 18.99 3.69 -6.87
C PHE A 142 20.31 3.95 -7.61
N TYR A 143 21.44 3.49 -7.05
CA TYR A 143 22.74 3.50 -7.72
C TYR A 143 23.42 2.12 -7.56
N PRO A 144 22.90 1.07 -8.22
CA PRO A 144 23.44 -0.28 -8.07
C PRO A 144 24.91 -0.40 -8.50
N ASP A 145 25.34 0.40 -9.49
CA ASP A 145 26.70 0.39 -10.04
C ASP A 145 27.73 1.04 -9.11
N GLU A 146 27.28 1.85 -8.15
CA GLU A 146 28.14 2.59 -7.22
C GLU A 146 28.15 1.97 -5.81
N LYS A 147 27.54 0.79 -5.63
CA LYS A 147 27.32 0.16 -4.31
C LYS A 147 28.60 -0.05 -3.49
N GLU A 148 29.74 -0.26 -4.14
CA GLU A 148 31.03 -0.43 -3.45
C GLU A 148 31.61 0.89 -2.91
N ARG A 149 31.15 2.02 -3.43
CA ARG A 149 31.56 3.39 -3.06
C ARG A 149 30.48 4.14 -2.28
N ASP A 150 29.43 3.43 -1.87
CA ASP A 150 28.29 3.97 -1.14
C ASP A 150 28.75 4.55 0.22
N PRO A 151 28.58 5.86 0.48
CA PRO A 151 28.96 6.48 1.74
C PRO A 151 28.01 6.12 2.89
N GLU A 152 26.91 5.41 2.62
CA GLU A 152 25.83 5.03 3.55
C GLU A 152 25.13 6.21 4.25
N LEU A 153 25.50 7.45 3.95
CA LEU A 153 24.88 8.69 4.40
C LEU A 153 24.56 9.55 3.17
N HIS A 154 23.28 9.79 2.94
CA HIS A 154 22.75 10.37 1.70
C HIS A 154 21.87 11.57 2.01
N GLU A 155 21.72 12.44 1.02
CA GLU A 155 20.66 13.45 1.00
C GLU A 155 19.47 12.90 0.23
N VAL A 156 18.31 12.87 0.87
CA VAL A 156 17.08 12.33 0.28
C VAL A 156 16.00 13.40 0.26
N GLY A 157 15.27 13.45 -0.84
CA GLY A 157 14.12 14.31 -1.03
C GLY A 157 12.87 13.54 -1.44
N TYR A 158 11.70 13.97 -0.97
CA TYR A 158 10.41 13.52 -1.48
C TYR A 158 9.54 14.73 -1.82
N SER A 159 8.92 14.71 -3.00
CA SER A 159 8.07 15.79 -3.52
C SER A 159 6.96 15.22 -4.40
N LEU A 160 5.84 15.94 -4.45
CA LEU A 160 4.91 15.85 -5.58
C LEU A 160 5.29 16.92 -6.59
N GLU A 161 5.57 16.52 -7.82
CA GLU A 161 5.98 17.40 -8.91
C GLU A 161 4.95 17.35 -10.04
N GLU A 162 4.68 18.50 -10.67
CA GLU A 162 3.76 18.56 -11.79
C GLU A 162 4.48 18.11 -13.07
N ASN A 163 3.96 17.04 -13.69
CA ASN A 163 4.36 16.67 -15.04
C ASN A 163 3.85 17.72 -16.03
N GLN A 164 4.79 18.39 -16.72
CA GLN A 164 4.46 19.50 -17.63
C GLN A 164 3.65 19.06 -18.86
N ASP A 165 3.78 17.81 -19.29
CA ASP A 165 3.13 17.26 -20.48
C ASP A 165 1.71 16.76 -20.17
N THR A 166 1.54 16.02 -19.06
CA THR A 166 0.27 15.39 -18.70
C THR A 166 -0.59 16.23 -17.75
N LYS A 167 0.00 17.26 -17.11
CA LYS A 167 -0.64 18.07 -16.06
C LYS A 167 -1.14 17.22 -14.89
N THR A 168 -0.41 16.16 -14.57
CA THR A 168 -0.68 15.26 -13.44
C THR A 168 0.45 15.34 -12.42
N TRP A 169 0.14 14.93 -11.20
CA TRP A 169 1.12 14.80 -10.14
C TRP A 169 2.01 13.56 -10.33
N GLU A 170 3.30 13.72 -10.07
CA GLU A 170 4.28 12.66 -9.97
C GLU A 170 4.90 12.67 -8.59
N PHE A 171 4.83 11.54 -7.88
CA PHE A 171 5.53 11.37 -6.62
C PHE A 171 6.97 10.99 -6.89
N VAL A 172 7.88 11.89 -6.55
CA VAL A 172 9.29 11.82 -6.88
C VAL A 172 10.10 11.61 -5.62
N ARG A 173 11.12 10.74 -5.72
CA ARG A 173 12.17 10.59 -4.72
C ARG A 173 13.51 10.98 -5.31
N ARG A 174 14.22 11.88 -4.63
CA ARG A 174 15.60 12.30 -4.95
C ARG A 174 16.59 11.62 -4.00
N GLU A 175 17.75 11.22 -4.51
CA GLU A 175 18.90 10.73 -3.73
C GLU A 175 20.20 11.33 -4.27
N ASP A 176 20.90 12.08 -3.42
CA ASP A 176 22.29 12.48 -3.63
C ASP A 176 23.21 11.69 -2.69
N PHE A 177 24.30 11.20 -3.28
CA PHE A 177 25.36 10.47 -2.60
C PHE A 177 26.26 11.38 -1.79
N TYR A 178 26.47 12.61 -2.25
CA TYR A 178 27.43 13.49 -1.66
C TYR A 178 26.71 14.57 -0.87
N LEU A 179 27.20 14.80 0.34
CA LEU A 179 26.70 15.88 1.17
C LEU A 179 27.27 17.20 0.68
N ASP A 180 26.40 18.16 0.39
CA ASP A 180 26.81 19.49 -0.05
C ASP A 180 26.15 20.60 0.79
N GLY A 181 26.24 21.85 0.33
CA GLY A 181 25.69 22.99 1.09
C GLY A 181 24.17 23.16 0.95
N ASN A 182 23.53 22.49 0.01
CA ASN A 182 22.15 22.66 -0.40
C ASN A 182 21.44 21.32 -0.50
N ILE A 183 20.79 20.94 0.60
CA ILE A 183 20.05 19.68 0.72
C ILE A 183 18.82 19.57 -0.21
N ARG A 184 18.48 20.61 -0.99
CA ARG A 184 17.34 20.60 -1.91
C ARG A 184 17.71 20.20 -3.33
N GLU A 185 18.98 20.25 -3.70
CA GLU A 185 19.44 20.07 -5.08
C GLU A 185 20.32 18.82 -5.21
N GLY A 186 20.86 18.60 -6.41
CA GLY A 186 21.78 17.50 -6.67
C GLY A 186 21.15 16.12 -6.86
N GLY A 187 22.00 15.11 -6.93
CA GLY A 187 21.62 13.70 -7.00
C GLY A 187 20.84 13.29 -8.25
N LYS A 188 20.05 12.22 -8.09
CA LYS A 188 19.15 11.66 -9.10
C LYS A 188 17.73 11.58 -8.53
N SER A 189 16.77 11.91 -9.39
CA SER A 189 15.34 11.81 -9.09
C SER A 189 14.71 10.61 -9.79
N TYR A 190 13.78 9.96 -9.12
CA TYR A 190 13.02 8.82 -9.63
C TYR A 190 11.54 9.04 -9.38
N ILE A 191 10.74 8.93 -10.44
CA ILE A 191 9.28 8.89 -10.34
C ILE A 191 8.91 7.55 -9.71
N LEU A 192 8.34 7.60 -8.50
CA LEU A 192 7.92 6.42 -7.76
C LEU A 192 6.48 6.00 -8.12
N SER A 193 5.60 6.98 -8.35
CA SER A 193 4.21 6.73 -8.73
C SER A 193 3.55 7.99 -9.31
N GLU A 194 2.72 7.82 -10.34
CA GLU A 194 1.83 8.85 -10.90
C GLU A 194 0.43 8.81 -10.23
N ALA A 195 0.19 7.82 -9.37
CA ALA A 195 -1.11 7.61 -8.75
C ALA A 195 -1.29 8.38 -7.42
N VAL A 196 -0.21 8.91 -6.85
CA VAL A 196 -0.26 9.66 -5.60
C VAL A 196 -0.87 11.04 -5.88
N THR A 197 -1.98 11.31 -5.22
CA THR A 197 -2.68 12.60 -5.32
C THR A 197 -2.44 13.48 -4.11
N LYS A 198 -1.99 12.92 -3.00
CA LYS A 198 -1.74 13.67 -1.77
C LYS A 198 -0.55 13.09 -1.01
N PHE A 199 0.35 13.97 -0.60
CA PHE A 199 1.52 13.66 0.22
C PHE A 199 1.72 14.80 1.24
N ASP A 200 1.39 14.51 2.49
CA ASP A 200 1.38 15.49 3.58
C ASP A 200 2.22 15.01 4.76
N LEU A 201 2.92 15.97 5.38
CA LEU A 201 3.61 15.77 6.65
C LEU A 201 3.11 16.76 7.69
N GLU A 202 2.84 16.24 8.88
CA GLU A 202 2.71 17.06 10.09
C GLU A 202 3.89 16.71 11.00
N LEU A 203 4.59 17.72 11.50
CA LEU A 203 5.80 17.60 12.30
C LEU A 203 5.51 18.08 13.72
N LEU A 204 5.78 17.24 14.72
CA LEU A 204 5.53 17.54 16.12
C LEU A 204 6.63 18.45 16.66
N GLU A 205 6.29 19.70 16.92
CA GLU A 205 7.18 20.74 17.42
C GLU A 205 7.38 20.61 18.93
N SER A 206 6.29 20.62 19.69
CA SER A 206 6.34 20.63 21.15
C SER A 206 5.28 19.73 21.78
N GLU A 207 5.57 19.23 22.98
CA GLU A 207 4.63 18.51 23.83
C GLU A 207 4.66 19.11 25.23
N THR A 208 3.55 19.69 25.67
CA THR A 208 3.43 20.30 27.00
C THR A 208 2.58 19.42 27.91
N ALA A 209 3.17 18.94 29.01
CA ALA A 209 2.43 18.17 30.01
C ALA A 209 1.34 19.03 30.67
N LEU A 210 0.12 18.48 30.76
CA LEU A 210 -1.02 19.17 31.37
C LEU A 210 -1.13 18.82 32.86
N ALA A 211 -1.54 19.79 33.68
CA ALA A 211 -1.68 19.63 35.13
C ALA A 211 -2.70 18.53 35.54
N GLY A 212 -3.59 18.12 34.63
CA GLY A 212 -4.56 17.04 34.81
C GLY A 212 -4.12 15.67 34.27
N GLY A 213 -2.86 15.54 33.84
CA GLY A 213 -2.36 14.39 33.09
C GLY A 213 -2.57 14.53 31.58
N GLY A 214 -1.72 13.86 30.81
CA GLY A 214 -1.67 13.97 29.34
C GLY A 214 -0.76 15.08 28.85
N PHE A 215 -0.65 15.18 27.52
CA PHE A 215 0.20 16.16 26.83
C PHE A 215 -0.65 16.94 25.82
N LYS A 216 -0.35 18.23 25.68
CA LYS A 216 -0.81 19.04 24.55
C LYS A 216 0.29 19.01 23.49
N GLU A 217 -0.05 18.46 22.34
CA GLU A 217 0.82 18.38 21.16
C GLU A 217 0.62 19.61 20.27
N GLU A 218 1.72 20.13 19.75
CA GLU A 218 1.76 21.21 18.77
C GLU A 218 2.39 20.70 17.47
N TRP A 219 1.59 20.65 16.42
CA TRP A 219 1.98 20.14 15.10
C TRP A 219 2.09 21.29 14.11
N THR A 220 3.13 21.27 13.28
CA THR A 220 3.37 22.20 12.17
C THR A 220 3.47 21.44 10.85
N THR A 221 3.26 22.12 9.72
CA THR A 221 3.44 21.53 8.38
C THR A 221 4.73 21.99 7.69
N GLU A 222 5.46 22.90 8.31
CA GLU A 222 6.74 23.40 7.83
C GLU A 222 7.80 23.22 8.92
N TRP A 223 9.01 22.86 8.52
CA TRP A 223 10.12 22.66 9.44
C TRP A 223 11.43 23.07 8.80
N ASN A 224 12.30 23.73 9.58
CA ASN A 224 13.65 24.03 9.15
C ASN A 224 14.63 23.76 10.31
N SER A 225 15.51 22.78 10.12
CA SER A 225 16.49 22.36 11.13
C SER A 225 17.75 23.24 11.19
N ASP A 226 17.75 24.44 10.61
CA ASP A 226 18.89 25.35 10.64
C ASP A 226 19.36 25.63 12.08
N GLU A 227 20.66 25.44 12.31
CA GLU A 227 21.37 25.63 13.59
C GLU A 227 21.09 26.98 14.23
N LYS A 228 21.00 28.06 13.43
CA LYS A 228 20.71 29.40 13.96
C LYS A 228 19.31 29.50 14.56
N ASN A 229 18.36 28.75 14.01
CA ASN A 229 16.98 28.76 14.45
C ASN A 229 16.76 27.85 15.66
N CYS A 230 17.53 26.75 15.78
CA CYS A 230 17.34 25.78 16.88
C CYS A 230 18.28 25.96 18.09
N ILE A 231 19.54 26.38 17.93
CA ILE A 231 20.53 26.38 19.04
C ILE A 231 20.32 27.54 20.04
N GLY A 232 19.42 28.48 19.76
CA GLY A 232 19.13 29.63 20.63
C GLY A 232 17.92 29.52 21.56
N THR A 233 17.07 28.50 21.40
CA THR A 233 15.74 28.45 22.05
C THR A 233 15.72 27.69 23.38
N GLY A 234 16.82 27.07 23.78
CA GLY A 234 16.89 26.25 25.01
C GLY A 234 16.24 24.87 24.87
N GLU A 235 15.73 24.52 23.69
CA GLU A 235 15.27 23.16 23.37
C GLU A 235 16.45 22.30 22.89
N PRO A 236 16.56 21.01 23.27
CA PRO A 236 17.73 20.18 22.94
C PRO A 236 17.77 19.68 21.49
N PHE A 237 16.73 19.91 20.68
CA PHE A 237 16.51 19.19 19.42
C PHE A 237 16.27 20.14 18.25
N CYS A 238 17.04 19.96 17.17
CA CYS A 238 16.86 20.65 15.88
C CYS A 238 15.97 19.85 14.90
N LEU A 239 15.53 18.65 15.31
CA LEU A 239 14.60 17.79 14.56
C LEU A 239 13.25 17.75 15.28
N PRO A 240 12.14 17.52 14.55
CA PRO A 240 10.83 17.37 15.17
C PRO A 240 10.78 16.11 16.03
N ARG A 241 9.92 16.08 17.05
CA ARG A 241 9.82 14.93 17.98
C ARG A 241 9.18 13.71 17.33
N ALA A 242 8.23 13.96 16.44
CA ALA A 242 7.53 12.98 15.65
C ALA A 242 7.17 13.55 14.27
N ILE A 243 6.97 12.68 13.31
CA ILE A 243 6.47 13.02 11.97
C ILE A 243 5.23 12.15 11.73
N LYS A 244 4.13 12.78 11.38
CA LYS A 244 2.93 12.11 10.89
C LYS A 244 2.89 12.22 9.37
N LEU A 245 3.10 11.09 8.71
CA LEU A 245 3.05 10.96 7.27
C LEU A 245 1.64 10.55 6.85
N SER A 246 1.06 11.25 5.87
CA SER A 246 -0.21 10.89 5.25
C SER A 246 -0.08 10.86 3.74
N MET A 247 -0.58 9.81 3.11
CA MET A 247 -0.51 9.63 1.66
C MET A 247 -1.82 9.08 1.11
N THR A 248 -2.23 9.61 -0.05
CA THR A 248 -3.42 9.15 -0.79
C THR A 248 -3.03 8.77 -2.22
N LEU A 249 -3.48 7.59 -2.66
CA LEU A 249 -3.38 7.14 -4.04
C LEU A 249 -4.77 7.07 -4.69
N SER A 250 -4.84 7.42 -5.97
CA SER A 250 -6.02 7.24 -6.82
C SER A 250 -5.89 5.95 -7.63
N GLY A 251 -6.78 4.99 -7.41
CA GLY A 251 -6.84 3.75 -8.16
C GLY A 251 -7.42 3.92 -9.57
N LYS A 252 -7.20 2.92 -10.43
CA LYS A 252 -7.69 2.91 -11.84
C LYS A 252 -9.22 3.02 -11.96
N ASP A 253 -9.95 2.65 -10.91
CA ASP A 253 -11.40 2.71 -10.81
C ASP A 253 -11.91 4.03 -10.19
N LYS A 254 -11.02 5.03 -10.05
CA LYS A 254 -11.25 6.31 -9.36
C LYS A 254 -11.57 6.18 -7.87
N GLN A 255 -11.38 5.00 -7.26
CA GLN A 255 -11.41 4.88 -5.81
C GLN A 255 -10.07 5.30 -5.25
N SER A 256 -10.08 6.20 -4.28
CA SER A 256 -8.88 6.58 -3.56
C SER A 256 -8.66 5.70 -2.34
N VAL A 257 -7.39 5.43 -2.04
CA VAL A 257 -6.96 4.76 -0.82
C VAL A 257 -6.00 5.70 -0.11
N ALA A 258 -6.23 5.92 1.18
CA ALA A 258 -5.38 6.75 2.02
C ALA A 258 -4.86 5.95 3.22
N ASP A 259 -3.66 6.29 3.70
CA ASP A 259 -3.07 5.79 4.94
C ASP A 259 -2.35 6.92 5.67
N SER A 260 -2.23 6.80 6.99
CA SER A 260 -1.55 7.78 7.85
C SER A 260 -0.82 7.07 8.99
N GLN A 261 0.47 7.40 9.16
CA GLN A 261 1.31 6.78 10.18
C GLN A 261 2.17 7.82 10.89
N VAL A 262 2.35 7.65 12.20
CA VAL A 262 3.20 8.50 13.04
C VAL A 262 4.49 7.76 13.36
N ILE A 263 5.62 8.42 13.11
CA ILE A 263 6.94 7.98 13.55
C ILE A 263 7.47 8.92 14.60
N ASN A 264 7.96 8.37 15.71
CA ASN A 264 8.63 9.14 16.74
C ASN A 264 10.12 9.16 16.40
N LEU A 265 10.68 10.34 16.15
CA LEU A 265 12.12 10.50 15.93
C LEU A 265 12.90 10.48 17.26
N CYS A 266 12.20 10.75 18.35
CA CYS A 266 12.69 10.63 19.71
C CYS A 266 11.83 9.61 20.46
N VAL A 267 12.43 8.53 20.99
CA VAL A 267 11.75 7.67 21.96
C VAL A 267 11.91 8.33 23.33
N PRO A 268 10.84 8.81 24.00
CA PRO A 268 10.96 9.39 25.33
C PRO A 268 11.41 8.34 26.37
N PRO A 269 12.15 8.74 27.41
CA PRO A 269 12.69 10.07 27.65
C PRO A 269 13.99 10.21 26.85
N CYS A 270 14.14 11.29 26.08
CA CYS A 270 15.37 11.60 25.39
C CYS A 270 16.50 11.69 26.43
N ASN A 271 17.26 10.61 26.59
CA ASN A 271 18.33 10.54 27.55
C ASN A 271 19.44 11.47 27.05
N PRO A 272 19.74 12.57 27.77
CA PRO A 272 20.79 13.51 27.36
C PRO A 272 22.19 12.86 27.32
N GLU A 273 22.34 11.64 27.84
CA GLU A 273 23.62 10.91 27.85
C GLU A 273 23.99 10.23 26.52
N ILE A 274 23.08 10.12 25.54
CA ILE A 274 23.40 9.54 24.22
C ILE A 274 24.17 10.54 23.32
N PHE A 275 24.24 11.81 23.71
CA PHE A 275 24.81 12.90 22.90
C PHE A 275 25.98 13.62 23.60
N LYS A 276 26.67 12.95 24.53
CA LYS A 276 27.98 13.38 25.05
C LYS A 276 29.13 12.69 24.35
#